data_AF-W2T463-F1
#
_entry.id   AF-W2T463-F1
#
_cell.length_a   1.000
_cell.length_b   1.000
_cell.length_c   1.000
_cell.angle_alpha   90.00
_cell.angle_beta   90.00
_cell.angle_gamma   90.00
#
_symmetry.space_group_name_H-M   'P 1'
#
loop_
_entity.id
_entity.type
_entity.pdbx_description
1 polymer ?
#
loop_
_entity_poly.entity_id
_entity_poly.type
_entity_poly.pdbx_seq_one_letter_code
_entity_poly.pdbx_strand_id
1 'polypeptide(L)'
;MTFSFMLKKAVLPAVRAIRNCSHAPAKFTGQTPTSFIHDGWANARTPFHVHNKWLFAAKAITILTIGFWAPFIVVEYQLRKANQ
;
A
#
# COMPACT_ATOMS: atom_id res chain seq x y z
N MET A 1 -27.20 19.14 3.73
CA MET A 1 -26.73 18.72 5.08
C MET A 1 -26.24 17.26 5.00
N THR A 2 -25.17 16.97 4.25
CA THR A 2 -24.86 15.59 3.79
C THR A 2 -23.38 15.25 3.70
N PHE A 3 -22.50 16.24 3.52
CA PHE A 3 -21.05 16.02 3.30
C PHE A 3 -20.30 15.54 4.57
N SER A 4 -20.63 16.12 5.74
CA SER A 4 -19.96 15.76 7.02
C SER A 4 -20.30 14.33 7.49
N PHE A 5 -21.46 13.79 7.12
CA PHE A 5 -21.89 12.45 7.52
C PHE A 5 -21.16 11.35 6.75
N MET A 6 -20.98 11.53 5.44
CA MET A 6 -20.21 10.59 4.61
C MET A 6 -18.72 10.62 4.95
N LEU A 7 -18.16 11.80 5.24
CA LEU A 7 -16.78 11.93 5.67
C LEU A 7 -16.54 11.17 6.99
N LYS A 8 -17.43 11.31 7.98
CA LYS A 8 -17.37 10.53 9.23
C LYS A 8 -17.49 9.04 8.96
N LYS A 9 -18.36 8.62 8.04
CA LYS A 9 -18.53 7.21 7.66
C LYS A 9 -17.34 6.59 6.93
N ALA A 10 -16.51 7.38 6.25
CA ALA A 10 -15.31 6.88 5.56
C ALA A 10 -14.05 6.99 6.45
N VAL A 11 -13.92 8.07 7.21
CA VAL A 11 -12.75 8.34 8.05
C VAL A 11 -12.74 7.44 9.30
N LEU A 12 -13.88 7.23 9.95
CA LEU A 12 -13.95 6.39 11.15
C LEU A 12 -13.54 4.93 10.91
N PRO A 13 -14.02 4.21 9.86
CA PRO A 13 -13.56 2.85 9.60
C PRO A 13 -12.10 2.83 9.14
N ALA A 14 -11.61 3.82 8.40
CA ALA A 14 -10.21 3.90 8.03
C ALA A 14 -9.29 4.06 9.26
N VAL A 15 -9.62 4.99 10.16
CA VAL A 15 -8.88 5.20 11.41
C VAL A 15 -8.98 3.99 12.34
N ARG A 16 -10.16 3.35 12.43
CA ARG A 16 -10.33 2.11 13.21
C ARG A 16 -9.57 0.94 12.61
N ALA A 17 -9.53 0.81 11.28
CA ALA A 17 -8.73 -0.19 10.60
C ALA A 17 -7.25 0.01 10.93
N ILE A 18 -6.72 1.22 10.71
CA ILE A 18 -5.32 1.56 11.02
C ILE A 18 -4.98 1.28 12.50
N ARG A 19 -5.87 1.64 13.43
CA ARG A 19 -5.67 1.41 14.87
C ARG A 19 -5.72 -0.07 15.25
N ASN A 20 -6.57 -0.86 14.59
CA ASN A 20 -6.73 -2.29 14.87
C ASN A 20 -5.75 -3.18 14.09
N CYS A 21 -5.02 -2.64 13.10
CA CYS A 21 -3.94 -3.34 12.42
C CYS A 21 -2.75 -3.69 13.34
N SER A 22 -2.70 -3.16 14.57
CA SER A 22 -1.62 -3.42 15.53
C SER A 22 -1.62 -4.83 16.12
N HIS A 23 -2.74 -5.58 16.05
CA HIS A 23 -2.89 -6.90 16.68
C HIS A 23 -3.55 -7.94 15.76
N ALA A 24 -3.26 -7.90 14.45
CA ALA A 24 -3.60 -9.03 13.60
C ALA A 24 -2.63 -10.20 13.91
N PRO A 25 -3.10 -11.38 14.35
CA PRO A 25 -2.22 -12.51 14.55
C PRO A 25 -1.66 -12.96 13.19
N ALA A 26 -0.33 -12.94 13.03
CA ALA A 26 0.37 -13.42 11.84
C ALA A 26 0.29 -14.96 11.65
N LYS A 27 -0.61 -15.63 12.37
CA LYS A 27 -0.68 -17.08 12.51
C LYS A 27 -1.93 -17.58 11.80
N PHE A 28 -1.74 -18.24 10.66
CA PHE A 28 -2.78 -19.11 10.08
C PHE A 28 -2.89 -20.38 10.93
N THR A 29 -4.10 -20.93 11.00
CA THR A 29 -4.47 -22.15 11.75
C THR A 29 -3.42 -23.27 11.56
N GLY A 30 -2.84 -23.74 12.67
CA GLY A 30 -1.86 -24.84 12.69
C GLY A 30 -0.48 -24.53 13.31
N GLN A 31 -0.21 -23.30 13.75
CA GLN A 31 1.05 -22.94 14.41
C GLN A 31 0.92 -22.96 15.95
N THR A 32 1.73 -23.78 16.64
CA THR A 32 1.71 -23.93 18.10
C THR A 32 2.34 -22.72 18.81
N PRO A 33 2.04 -22.46 20.10
CA PRO A 33 2.50 -21.27 20.84
C PRO A 33 4.03 -21.13 20.95
N THR A 34 4.76 -22.24 20.76
CA THR A 34 6.23 -22.31 20.81
C THR A 34 6.88 -22.41 19.43
N SER A 35 6.09 -22.38 18.34
CA SER A 35 6.61 -22.48 16.98
C SER A 35 7.16 -21.14 16.49
N PHE A 36 8.34 -21.20 15.86
CA PHE A 36 8.92 -20.06 15.16
C PHE A 36 7.87 -19.43 14.24
N ILE A 37 7.58 -18.14 14.44
CA ILE A 37 6.96 -17.36 13.37
C ILE A 37 8.03 -17.34 12.28
N HIS A 38 7.73 -17.88 11.10
CA HIS A 38 8.50 -17.49 9.93
C HIS A 38 8.18 -16.01 9.69
N ASP A 39 8.80 -15.10 10.44
CA ASP A 39 8.77 -13.66 10.23
C ASP A 39 9.29 -13.33 8.81
N GLY A 40 10.02 -14.26 8.20
CA GLY A 40 10.39 -14.26 6.79
C GLY A 40 9.26 -14.56 5.80
N TRP A 41 8.10 -15.13 6.16
CA TRP A 41 7.19 -15.67 5.12
C TRP A 41 6.38 -14.61 4.36
N ALA A 42 5.95 -13.54 5.05
CA ALA A 42 5.17 -12.46 4.43
C ALA A 42 6.08 -11.45 3.71
N ASN A 43 7.24 -11.15 4.31
CA ASN A 43 8.15 -10.11 3.83
C ASN A 43 9.29 -10.66 2.95
N ALA A 44 9.77 -11.90 3.14
CA ALA A 44 10.86 -12.46 2.33
C ALA A 44 10.42 -12.95 0.95
N ARG A 45 9.12 -12.95 0.64
CA ARG A 45 8.61 -13.20 -0.71
C ARG A 45 8.47 -11.95 -1.55
N THR A 46 8.56 -10.77 -0.94
CA THR A 46 8.49 -9.52 -1.72
C THR A 46 9.83 -9.29 -2.41
N PRO A 47 9.84 -8.90 -3.70
CA PRO A 47 11.08 -8.68 -4.45
C PRO A 47 11.82 -7.40 -4.03
N PHE A 48 11.42 -6.77 -2.92
CA PHE A 48 12.01 -5.55 -2.38
C PHE A 48 11.97 -5.57 -0.85
N HIS A 49 12.94 -4.94 -0.20
CA HIS A 49 12.98 -4.87 1.26
C HIS A 49 11.80 -4.09 1.86
N VAL A 50 11.07 -4.73 2.78
CA VAL A 50 9.87 -4.19 3.45
C VAL A 50 10.01 -4.01 4.97
N HIS A 51 11.22 -4.20 5.53
CA HIS A 51 11.45 -4.16 6.98
C HIS A 51 11.26 -2.75 7.58
N ASN A 52 11.58 -1.69 6.82
CA ASN A 52 11.39 -0.32 7.26
C ASN A 52 10.13 0.26 6.62
N LYS A 53 9.11 0.54 7.45
CA LYS A 53 7.80 1.06 7.02
C LYS A 53 7.89 2.35 6.20
N TRP A 54 8.83 3.24 6.51
CA TRP A 54 8.98 4.52 5.80
C TRP A 54 9.63 4.34 4.43
N LEU A 55 10.65 3.48 4.34
CA LEU A 55 11.27 3.13 3.06
C LEU A 55 10.31 2.34 2.17
N PHE A 56 9.50 1.46 2.75
CA PHE A 56 8.45 0.77 2.01
C PHE A 56 7.40 1.74 1.48
N ALA A 57 6.91 2.68 2.31
CA ALA A 57 5.98 3.70 1.87
C ALA A 57 6.56 4.56 0.72
N ALA A 58 7.82 4.97 0.81
CA ALA A 58 8.49 5.69 -0.26
C ALA A 58 8.54 4.88 -1.56
N LYS A 59 8.97 3.61 -1.50
CA LYS A 59 8.99 2.71 -2.68
C LYS A 59 7.60 2.54 -3.29
N ALA A 60 6.58 2.33 -2.46
CA ALA A 60 5.20 2.15 -2.92
C ALA A 60 4.68 3.41 -3.63
N ILE A 61 4.89 4.59 -3.06
CA ILE A 61 4.52 5.87 -3.67
C ILE A 61 5.23 6.03 -5.01
N THR A 62 6.55 5.83 -5.07
CA THR A 62 7.31 5.97 -6.31
C THR A 62 6.79 5.06 -7.44
N ILE A 63 6.56 3.77 -7.16
CA ILE A 63 6.08 2.81 -8.16
C ILE A 63 4.70 3.21 -8.67
N LEU A 64 3.79 3.59 -7.78
CA LEU A 64 2.43 3.98 -8.16
C LEU A 64 2.39 5.31 -8.91
N THR A 65 3.18 6.30 -8.50
CA THR A 65 3.26 7.60 -9.17
C THR A 65 3.81 7.45 -10.58
N ILE A 66 4.85 6.64 -10.79
CA ILE A 66 5.39 6.40 -12.14
C ILE A 66 4.34 5.75 -13.05
N GLY A 67 3.67 4.69 -12.58
CA GLY A 67 2.64 4.01 -13.36
C GLY A 67 1.44 4.91 -13.70
N PHE A 68 1.05 5.78 -12.76
CA PHE A 68 -0.04 6.73 -12.96
C PHE A 68 0.31 7.81 -14.01
N TRP A 69 1.52 8.36 -13.97
CA TRP A 69 1.93 9.44 -14.87
C TRP A 69 2.41 8.98 -16.25
N ALA A 70 2.86 7.73 -16.38
CA ALA A 70 3.35 7.15 -17.64
C ALA A 70 2.45 7.41 -18.86
N PRO A 71 1.12 7.14 -18.84
CA PRO A 71 0.29 7.38 -20.02
C PRO A 71 0.22 8.86 -20.42
N PHE A 72 0.21 9.79 -19.45
CA PHE A 72 0.15 11.22 -19.73
C PHE A 72 1.43 11.72 -20.41
N ILE A 73 2.58 11.24 -19.94
CA ILE A 73 3.89 11.55 -20.54
C ILE A 73 3.94 11.02 -21.98
N VAL A 74 3.43 9.79 -22.22
CA VAL A 74 3.37 9.22 -23.57
C VAL A 74 2.46 10.03 -24.48
N VAL A 75 1.26 10.42 -24.02
CA VAL A 75 0.35 11.27 -24.80
C VAL A 75 0.99 12.61 -25.13
N GLU A 76 1.61 13.27 -24.16
CA GLU A 76 2.30 14.54 -24.39
C GLU A 76 3.43 14.39 -25.41
N TYR A 77 4.20 13.30 -25.33
CA TYR A 77 5.22 12.99 -26.32
C TYR A 77 4.62 12.82 -27.73
N GLN A 78 3.51 12.08 -27.87
CA GLN A 78 2.86 11.88 -29.16
C GLN A 78 2.28 13.19 -29.72
N LEU A 79 1.67 14.03 -28.88
CA LEU A 79 1.15 15.34 -29.29
C LEU A 79 2.27 16.27 -29.77
N ARG A 80 3.39 16.32 -29.04
CA ARG A 80 4.56 17.10 -29.46
C ARG A 80 5.12 16.59 -30.79
N LYS A 81 5.21 15.28 -30.95
CA LYS A 81 5.69 14.64 -32.19
C LYS A 81 4.75 14.92 -33.38
N ALA A 82 3.44 14.89 -33.17
CA ALA A 82 2.45 15.14 -34.24
C ALA A 82 2.37 16.62 -34.65
N ASN A 83 2.87 17.53 -33.81
CA ASN A 83 2.87 18.97 -34.05
C ASN A 83 4.21 19.50 -34.59
N GLN A 84 5.16 18.60 -34.90
CA GLN A 84 6.41 18.85 -35.61
C GLN A 84 6.29 18.34 -37.05
#